data_AF-A0A512UMA7-F1
#
_entry.id   AF-A0A512UMA7-F1
#
_cell.length_a   1.000
_cell.length_b   1.000
_cell.length_c   1.000
_cell.angle_alpha   90.00
_cell.angle_beta   90.00
_cell.angle_gamma   90.00
#
_symmetry.space_group_name_H-M   'P 1'
#
loop_
_entity.id
_entity.type
_entity.pdbx_description
1 polymer ?
#
loop_
_entity_poly.entity_id
_entity_poly.type
_entity_poly.pdbx_seq_one_letter_code
_entity_poly.pdbx_strand_id
1 'polypeptide(L)'
;MANLLGLTVKTLFILQLGALCLGNELSLLTGEIDSRFSDLYYSESLLCSQTALQAFISECSVKGADNVSPKLRLQSAVKLSICEFKEANVKYPKSCQDMVSDEEFQICVQEFRESAQLWTTYSGHYRKLRSVCYEEAVPFIRQNILDLFLNVTKIYTDFHSAAMKTSNKANGFQEELLAKFQAIVDLMDQSFVMKERQMEAQEDTFDGFQQSMVQKSKYVEDVWDQVSQDISVNSARVDQDLTAAHEKLQTIFEYIDTQFSRISTANENLAAVHFEASQSISKDLMMLSKNSTNGHLELQETLQGNLDKSLQINHLLHDSQVQIGNIFDSIESESRDIIANITRDLRDEALTIFVVSNHF
;
A
#
# COMPACT_ATOMS: atom_id res chain seq x y z
N MET A 1 -62.09 2.14 -10.28
CA MET A 1 -61.16 3.14 -9.71
C MET A 1 -61.21 4.51 -10.40
N ALA A 2 -61.88 4.69 -11.56
CA ALA A 2 -61.98 5.99 -12.23
C ALA A 2 -63.00 6.99 -11.63
N ASN A 3 -64.00 6.51 -10.87
CA ASN A 3 -65.08 7.37 -10.35
C ASN A 3 -64.79 8.04 -9.00
N LEU A 4 -63.72 7.65 -8.29
CA LEU A 4 -63.34 8.32 -7.03
C LEU A 4 -62.45 9.56 -7.23
N LEU A 5 -61.65 9.61 -8.32
CA LEU A 5 -60.82 10.79 -8.62
C LEU A 5 -61.63 11.97 -9.18
N GLY A 6 -62.76 11.72 -9.84
CA GLY A 6 -63.59 12.80 -10.39
C GLY A 6 -64.34 13.62 -9.34
N LEU A 7 -64.60 13.03 -8.17
CA LEU A 7 -65.36 13.70 -7.10
C LEU A 7 -64.47 14.64 -6.27
N THR A 8 -63.20 14.31 -6.10
CA THR A 8 -62.24 15.10 -5.29
C THR A 8 -61.74 16.35 -6.01
N VAL A 9 -61.63 16.32 -7.35
CA VAL A 9 -61.23 17.49 -8.15
C VAL A 9 -62.36 18.53 -8.22
N LYS A 10 -63.62 18.08 -8.33
CA LYS A 10 -64.78 18.98 -8.35
C LYS A 10 -65.00 19.69 -7.03
N THR A 11 -64.80 19.02 -5.89
CA THR A 11 -64.91 19.67 -4.58
C THR A 11 -63.78 20.67 -4.32
N LEU A 12 -62.56 20.41 -4.80
CA LEU A 12 -61.44 21.35 -4.68
C LEU A 12 -61.67 22.64 -5.47
N PHE A 13 -62.19 22.51 -6.71
CA PHE A 13 -62.50 23.67 -7.57
C PHE A 13 -63.62 24.54 -6.99
N ILE A 14 -64.66 23.94 -6.40
CA ILE A 14 -65.76 24.68 -5.77
C ILE A 14 -65.27 25.43 -4.51
N LEU A 15 -64.34 24.84 -3.74
CA LEU A 15 -63.72 25.49 -2.59
C LEU A 15 -62.80 26.65 -2.98
N GLN A 16 -62.04 26.53 -4.07
CA GLN A 16 -61.18 27.62 -4.57
C GLN A 16 -62.00 28.78 -5.18
N LEU A 17 -63.08 28.48 -5.91
CA LEU A 17 -64.01 29.50 -6.43
C LEU A 17 -64.77 30.21 -5.30
N GLY A 18 -65.15 29.49 -4.24
CA GLY A 18 -65.76 30.08 -3.05
C GLY A 18 -64.83 31.05 -2.30
N ALA A 19 -63.53 30.73 -2.21
CA ALA A 19 -62.54 31.60 -1.57
C ALA A 19 -62.24 32.88 -2.38
N LEU A 20 -62.25 32.81 -3.71
CA LEU A 20 -61.99 33.95 -4.60
C LEU A 20 -63.17 34.93 -4.68
N CYS A 21 -64.42 34.44 -4.63
CA CYS A 21 -65.60 35.32 -4.64
C CYS A 21 -65.79 36.07 -3.32
N LEU A 22 -65.48 35.45 -2.17
CA LEU A 22 -65.65 36.08 -0.85
C LEU A 22 -64.55 37.10 -0.52
N GLY A 23 -63.35 36.97 -1.11
CA GLY A 23 -62.22 37.88 -0.83
C GLY A 23 -62.36 39.27 -1.45
N ASN A 24 -62.98 39.38 -2.64
CA ASN A 24 -63.07 40.64 -3.37
C ASN A 24 -64.31 41.49 -3.00
N GLU A 25 -65.41 40.88 -2.54
CA GLU A 25 -66.59 41.65 -2.12
C GLU A 25 -66.40 42.31 -0.75
N LEU A 26 -65.58 41.73 0.13
CA LEU A 26 -65.37 42.25 1.48
C LEU A 26 -64.54 43.54 1.50
N SER A 27 -63.57 43.72 0.60
CA SER A 27 -62.76 44.94 0.52
C SER A 27 -63.51 46.13 -0.06
N LEU A 28 -64.55 45.88 -0.86
CA LEU A 28 -65.41 46.90 -1.45
C LEU A 28 -66.43 47.44 -0.44
N LEU A 29 -66.92 46.57 0.45
CA LEU A 29 -67.82 46.94 1.55
C LEU A 29 -67.18 47.84 2.61
N THR A 30 -65.87 47.70 2.88
CA THR A 30 -65.20 48.50 3.92
C THR A 30 -65.05 49.97 3.57
N GLY A 31 -64.87 50.32 2.29
CA GLY A 31 -64.67 51.71 1.87
C GLY A 31 -65.96 52.54 1.78
N GLU A 32 -67.10 51.91 1.53
CA GLU A 32 -68.37 52.59 1.33
C GLU A 32 -69.15 52.82 2.64
N ILE A 33 -68.85 52.05 3.67
CA ILE A 33 -69.45 52.19 5.01
C ILE A 33 -68.87 53.41 5.75
N ASP A 34 -67.55 53.62 5.73
CA ASP A 34 -66.92 54.75 6.46
C ASP A 34 -67.42 56.13 5.99
N SER A 35 -67.71 56.29 4.70
CA SER A 35 -68.12 57.58 4.15
C SER A 35 -69.58 57.95 4.46
N ARG A 36 -70.47 56.97 4.67
CA ARG A 36 -71.91 57.24 4.89
C ARG A 36 -72.30 57.50 6.35
N PHE A 37 -71.43 57.20 7.32
CA PHE A 37 -71.73 57.38 8.74
C PHE A 37 -71.12 58.65 9.34
N SER A 38 -70.22 59.34 8.63
CA SER A 38 -69.61 60.60 9.11
C SER A 38 -70.60 61.77 9.21
N ASP A 39 -71.72 61.74 8.47
CA ASP A 39 -72.68 62.85 8.39
C ASP A 39 -73.70 62.89 9.55
N LEU A 40 -73.64 61.95 10.50
CA LEU A 40 -74.57 61.88 11.65
C LEU A 40 -74.09 62.64 12.90
N TYR A 41 -72.93 63.30 12.82
CA TYR A 41 -72.25 63.92 13.94
C TYR A 41 -72.16 65.43 13.66
N TYR A 42 -73.10 66.24 14.17
CA TYR A 42 -72.84 67.61 14.70
C TYR A 42 -74.13 68.44 14.86
N SER A 43 -74.51 68.67 16.12
CA SER A 43 -75.29 69.83 16.58
C SER A 43 -74.81 70.18 17.99
N GLU A 44 -74.38 71.42 18.24
CA GLU A 44 -73.85 71.83 19.55
C GLU A 44 -74.87 71.72 20.71
N SER A 45 -76.18 71.82 20.43
CA SER A 45 -77.24 71.59 21.44
C SER A 45 -77.36 70.12 21.85
N LEU A 46 -77.02 69.21 20.93
CA LEU A 46 -76.97 67.77 21.18
C LEU A 46 -75.79 67.41 22.09
N LEU A 47 -74.65 68.11 21.98
CA LEU A 47 -73.46 67.85 22.80
C LEU A 47 -73.66 68.17 24.30
N CYS A 48 -74.32 69.28 24.66
CA CYS A 48 -74.50 69.65 26.08
C CYS A 48 -75.38 68.64 26.81
N SER A 49 -76.54 68.31 26.22
CA SER A 49 -77.50 67.36 26.79
C SER A 49 -76.95 65.93 26.79
N GLN A 50 -76.24 65.50 25.74
CA GLN A 50 -75.56 64.19 25.70
C GLN A 50 -74.47 64.09 26.77
N THR A 51 -73.64 65.12 26.94
CA THR A 51 -72.59 65.13 27.97
C THR A 51 -73.20 65.10 29.37
N ALA A 52 -74.29 65.84 29.60
CA ALA A 52 -75.01 65.84 30.87
C ALA A 52 -75.61 64.46 31.22
N LEU A 53 -75.98 63.67 30.20
CA LEU A 53 -76.58 62.35 30.33
C LEU A 53 -75.59 61.19 30.25
N GLN A 54 -74.38 61.37 29.73
CA GLN A 54 -73.45 60.28 29.44
C GLN A 54 -73.17 59.37 30.65
N ALA A 55 -72.84 59.96 31.79
CA ALA A 55 -72.59 59.21 33.03
C ALA A 55 -73.87 58.55 33.57
N PHE A 56 -75.02 59.22 33.43
CA PHE A 56 -76.31 58.68 33.85
C PHE A 56 -76.72 57.48 32.98
N ILE A 57 -76.61 57.59 31.66
CA ILE A 57 -76.94 56.52 30.71
C ILE A 57 -75.99 55.33 30.88
N SER A 58 -74.70 55.55 31.11
CA SER A 58 -73.75 54.45 31.33
C SER A 58 -74.10 53.65 32.59
N GLU A 59 -74.36 54.31 33.72
CA GLU A 59 -74.81 53.62 34.94
C GLU A 59 -76.19 52.97 34.75
N CYS A 60 -77.10 53.66 34.05
CA CYS A 60 -78.45 53.17 33.82
C CYS A 60 -78.51 51.92 32.92
N SER A 61 -77.69 51.88 31.87
CA SER A 61 -77.62 50.73 30.95
C SER A 61 -77.18 49.44 31.66
N VAL A 62 -76.38 49.56 32.73
CA VAL A 62 -75.87 48.42 33.51
C VAL A 62 -76.79 48.05 34.67
N LYS A 63 -77.31 49.03 35.42
CA LYS A 63 -78.04 48.79 36.67
C LYS A 63 -79.56 48.94 36.56
N GLY A 64 -80.06 49.53 35.48
CA GLY A 64 -81.47 49.90 35.29
C GLY A 64 -81.85 51.24 35.93
N ALA A 65 -82.92 51.86 35.42
CA ALA A 65 -83.31 53.24 35.76
C ALA A 65 -83.57 53.47 37.24
N ASP A 66 -84.07 52.45 37.96
CA ASP A 66 -84.45 52.55 39.36
C ASP A 66 -83.25 52.44 40.32
N ASN A 67 -82.12 51.93 39.85
CA ASN A 67 -80.93 51.67 40.67
C ASN A 67 -79.77 52.67 40.45
N VAL A 68 -79.96 53.69 39.60
CA VAL A 68 -78.98 54.76 39.42
C VAL A 68 -78.85 55.57 40.71
N SER A 69 -77.61 55.93 41.07
CA SER A 69 -77.35 56.62 42.32
C SER A 69 -78.14 57.94 42.44
N PRO A 70 -78.75 58.24 43.61
CA PRO A 70 -79.50 59.49 43.80
C PRO A 70 -78.67 60.74 43.54
N LYS A 71 -77.35 60.66 43.80
CA LYS A 71 -76.38 61.72 43.52
C LYS A 71 -76.26 61.99 42.02
N LEU A 72 -76.05 60.95 41.22
CA LEU A 72 -75.92 61.09 39.77
C LEU A 72 -77.21 61.58 39.13
N ARG A 73 -78.37 61.11 39.62
CA ARG A 73 -79.69 61.65 39.20
C ARG A 73 -79.79 63.16 39.41
N LEU A 74 -79.37 63.63 40.58
CA LEU A 74 -79.39 65.05 40.89
C LEU A 74 -78.42 65.83 39.99
N GLN A 75 -77.18 65.37 39.86
CA GLN A 75 -76.17 66.03 39.02
C GLN A 75 -76.62 66.11 37.56
N SER A 76 -77.14 65.03 36.99
CA SER A 76 -77.60 65.01 35.60
C SER A 76 -78.84 65.89 35.40
N ALA A 77 -79.78 65.92 36.34
CA ALA A 77 -80.94 66.81 36.26
C ALA A 77 -80.53 68.29 36.31
N VAL A 78 -79.57 68.65 37.18
CA VAL A 78 -79.03 70.00 37.25
C VAL A 78 -78.32 70.37 35.96
N LYS A 79 -77.42 69.52 35.44
CA LYS A 79 -76.68 69.77 34.20
C LYS A 79 -77.62 69.91 33.00
N LEU A 80 -78.65 69.08 32.90
CA LEU A 80 -79.68 69.19 31.86
C LEU A 80 -80.45 70.50 31.94
N SER A 81 -80.82 70.91 33.15
CA SER A 81 -81.50 72.19 33.36
C SER A 81 -80.63 73.36 32.92
N ILE A 82 -79.33 73.32 33.23
CA ILE A 82 -78.36 74.34 32.76
C ILE A 82 -78.25 74.35 31.24
N CYS A 83 -78.20 73.18 30.59
CA CYS A 83 -78.21 73.11 29.13
C CYS A 83 -79.47 73.77 28.55
N GLU A 84 -80.65 73.49 29.11
CA GLU A 84 -81.91 74.10 28.67
C GLU A 84 -81.95 75.60 28.95
N PHE A 85 -81.45 76.07 30.11
CA PHE A 85 -81.36 77.50 30.39
C PHE A 85 -80.40 78.22 29.45
N LYS A 86 -79.27 77.60 29.08
CA LYS A 86 -78.35 78.15 28.08
C LYS A 86 -79.01 78.24 26.71
N GLU A 87 -79.74 77.22 26.30
CA GLU A 87 -80.47 77.19 25.03
C GLU A 87 -81.61 78.22 24.97
N ALA A 88 -82.38 78.34 26.05
CA ALA A 88 -83.47 79.30 26.19
C ALA A 88 -83.00 80.72 26.57
N ASN A 89 -81.68 80.94 26.72
CA ASN A 89 -81.07 82.19 27.18
C ASN A 89 -81.66 82.72 28.50
N VAL A 90 -82.01 81.81 29.41
CA VAL A 90 -82.52 82.11 30.75
C VAL A 90 -81.33 82.24 31.70
N LYS A 91 -81.31 83.34 32.48
CA LYS A 91 -80.28 83.53 33.51
C LYS A 91 -80.50 82.54 34.66
N TYR A 92 -79.43 81.86 35.03
CA TYR A 92 -79.38 80.95 36.18
C TYR A 92 -78.30 81.42 37.17
N PRO A 93 -78.35 80.97 38.43
CA PRO A 93 -77.45 81.45 39.48
C PRO A 93 -75.98 81.14 39.20
N LYS A 94 -75.08 82.00 39.71
CA LYS A 94 -73.63 81.83 39.53
C LYS A 94 -73.07 80.62 40.27
N SER A 95 -73.71 80.22 41.37
CA SER A 95 -73.35 79.00 42.12
C SER A 95 -73.46 77.72 41.26
N CYS A 96 -74.24 77.77 40.18
CA CYS A 96 -74.44 76.68 39.24
C CYS A 96 -73.48 76.71 38.03
N GLN A 97 -72.56 77.68 37.97
CA GLN A 97 -71.53 77.78 36.93
C GLN A 97 -70.30 77.04 37.44
N ASP A 98 -69.93 75.93 36.78
CA ASP A 98 -68.70 75.15 37.05
C ASP A 98 -68.66 74.36 38.37
N MET A 99 -69.74 73.61 38.65
CA MET A 99 -69.82 72.70 39.79
C MET A 99 -68.95 71.44 39.61
N VAL A 100 -68.16 71.11 40.62
CA VAL A 100 -67.28 69.94 40.68
C VAL A 100 -67.65 69.03 41.87
N SER A 101 -68.14 69.58 42.98
CA SER A 101 -68.46 68.81 44.20
C SER A 101 -69.96 68.56 44.39
N ASP A 102 -70.31 67.47 45.09
CA ASP A 102 -71.70 67.13 45.40
C ASP A 102 -72.43 68.23 46.18
N GLU A 103 -71.71 68.93 47.06
CA GLU A 103 -72.24 70.02 47.88
C GLU A 103 -72.63 71.24 47.02
N GLU A 104 -71.84 71.57 46.01
CA GLU A 104 -72.14 72.65 45.05
C GLU A 104 -73.42 72.36 44.25
N PHE A 105 -73.61 71.10 43.83
CA PHE A 105 -74.87 70.69 43.18
C PHE A 105 -76.09 70.85 44.09
N GLN A 106 -75.95 70.56 45.40
CA GLN A 106 -77.04 70.78 46.35
C GLN A 106 -77.34 72.26 46.55
N ILE A 107 -76.31 73.10 46.67
CA ILE A 107 -76.45 74.56 46.80
C ILE A 107 -77.17 75.12 45.57
N CYS A 108 -76.75 74.73 44.36
CA CYS A 108 -77.40 75.11 43.12
C CYS A 108 -78.90 74.73 43.09
N VAL A 109 -79.25 73.52 43.56
CA VAL A 109 -80.66 73.09 43.66
C VAL A 109 -81.45 73.93 44.67
N GLN A 110 -80.83 74.37 45.78
CA GLN A 110 -81.51 75.27 46.72
C GLN A 110 -81.80 76.63 46.06
N GLU A 111 -80.86 77.19 45.32
CA GLU A 111 -81.06 78.46 44.61
C GLU A 111 -82.10 78.33 43.49
N PHE A 112 -82.22 77.16 42.85
CA PHE A 112 -83.33 76.89 41.93
C PHE A 112 -84.70 76.99 42.60
N ARG A 113 -84.84 76.72 43.90
CA ARG A 113 -86.12 76.84 44.62
C ARG A 113 -86.58 78.28 44.79
N GLU A 114 -85.65 79.25 44.72
CA GLU A 114 -85.97 80.67 44.83
C GLU A 114 -86.72 81.20 43.60
N SER A 115 -86.66 80.48 42.47
CA SER A 115 -87.37 80.82 41.23
C SER A 115 -88.25 79.67 40.76
N ALA A 116 -89.56 79.93 40.64
CA ALA A 116 -90.52 78.94 40.16
C ALA A 116 -90.16 78.38 38.78
N GLN A 117 -89.61 79.20 37.88
CA GLN A 117 -89.19 78.77 36.55
C GLN A 117 -88.00 77.79 36.60
N LEU A 118 -87.00 78.09 37.43
CA LEU A 118 -85.80 77.26 37.56
C LEU A 118 -86.14 75.92 38.26
N TRP A 119 -86.92 75.98 39.34
CA TRP A 119 -87.40 74.80 40.06
C TRP A 119 -88.22 73.86 39.17
N THR A 120 -89.11 74.41 38.35
CA THR A 120 -89.99 73.60 37.48
C THR A 120 -89.18 72.88 36.41
N THR A 121 -88.20 73.55 35.81
CA THR A 121 -87.30 72.96 34.81
C THR A 121 -86.47 71.83 35.42
N TYR A 122 -85.83 72.09 36.56
CA TYR A 122 -85.05 71.09 37.29
C TYR A 122 -85.87 69.88 37.72
N SER A 123 -87.02 70.11 38.37
CA SER A 123 -87.87 69.02 38.84
C SER A 123 -88.49 68.22 37.69
N GLY A 124 -88.72 68.86 36.55
CA GLY A 124 -89.11 68.22 35.29
C GLY A 124 -88.04 67.25 34.81
N HIS A 125 -86.80 67.71 34.65
CA HIS A 125 -85.67 66.85 34.27
C HIS A 125 -85.43 65.72 35.25
N TYR A 126 -85.45 66.01 36.56
CA TYR A 126 -85.24 65.01 37.60
C TYR A 126 -86.24 63.85 37.52
N ARG A 127 -87.52 64.15 37.22
CA ARG A 127 -88.56 63.11 37.01
C ARG A 127 -88.38 62.39 35.67
N LYS A 128 -88.02 63.12 34.62
CA LYS A 128 -87.90 62.60 33.25
C LYS A 128 -86.67 61.71 33.05
N LEU A 129 -85.61 61.86 33.86
CA LEU A 129 -84.42 61.01 33.79
C LEU A 129 -84.73 59.50 33.79
N ARG A 130 -85.78 59.08 34.50
CA ARG A 130 -86.23 57.68 34.50
C ARG A 130 -86.69 57.22 33.11
N SER A 131 -87.43 58.05 32.38
CA SER A 131 -87.91 57.71 31.02
C SER A 131 -86.78 57.83 30.00
N VAL A 132 -85.90 58.83 30.15
CA VAL A 132 -84.71 59.02 29.30
C VAL A 132 -83.82 57.77 29.25
N CYS A 133 -83.68 57.06 30.37
CA CYS A 133 -82.93 55.80 30.36
C CYS A 133 -83.53 54.72 29.43
N TYR A 134 -84.84 54.67 29.28
CA TYR A 134 -85.50 53.68 28.42
C TYR A 134 -85.71 54.19 26.99
N GLU A 135 -85.99 55.48 26.83
CA GLU A 135 -86.37 56.12 25.56
C GLU A 135 -85.14 56.57 24.74
N GLU A 136 -84.08 57.05 25.41
CA GLU A 136 -82.93 57.72 24.78
C GLU A 136 -81.60 56.94 24.94
N ALA A 137 -81.64 55.68 25.42
CA ALA A 137 -80.44 54.83 25.46
C ALA A 137 -80.02 54.31 24.07
N VAL A 138 -80.95 54.34 23.09
CA VAL A 138 -80.76 53.75 21.76
C VAL A 138 -79.59 54.40 20.96
N PRO A 139 -79.44 55.74 20.91
CA PRO A 139 -78.30 56.36 20.22
C PRO A 139 -76.95 56.00 20.85
N PHE A 140 -76.89 55.86 22.18
CA PHE A 140 -75.65 55.49 22.88
C PHE A 140 -75.29 54.01 22.68
N ILE A 141 -76.28 53.13 22.70
CA ILE A 141 -76.12 51.70 22.39
C ILE A 141 -75.67 51.51 20.93
N ARG A 142 -76.23 52.29 19.99
CA ARG A 142 -75.86 52.24 18.58
C ARG A 142 -74.37 52.49 18.35
N GLN A 143 -73.78 53.49 19.01
CA GLN A 143 -72.37 53.81 18.82
C GLN A 143 -71.45 52.73 19.40
N ASN A 144 -71.78 52.20 20.59
CA ASN A 144 -71.02 51.09 21.18
C ASN A 144 -71.08 49.80 20.35
N ILE A 145 -72.24 49.50 19.73
CA ILE A 145 -72.38 48.34 18.84
C ILE A 145 -71.57 48.53 17.56
N LEU A 146 -71.56 49.74 16.98
CA LEU A 146 -70.76 50.04 15.79
C LEU A 146 -69.26 49.91 16.09
N ASP A 147 -68.78 50.47 17.20
CA ASP A 147 -67.38 50.36 17.60
C ASP A 147 -66.96 48.90 17.85
N LEU A 148 -67.84 48.10 18.45
CA LEU A 148 -67.63 46.67 18.62
C LEU A 148 -67.53 45.95 17.26
N PHE A 149 -68.46 46.25 16.34
CA PHE A 149 -68.49 45.62 15.03
C PHE A 149 -67.25 45.97 14.19
N LEU A 150 -66.80 47.23 14.25
CA LEU A 150 -65.58 47.69 13.58
C LEU A 150 -64.34 47.00 14.16
N ASN A 151 -64.25 46.87 15.49
CA ASN A 151 -63.14 46.18 16.13
C ASN A 151 -63.09 44.68 15.77
N VAL A 152 -64.23 43.99 15.79
CA VAL A 152 -64.30 42.56 15.41
C VAL A 152 -63.96 42.37 13.94
N THR A 153 -64.50 43.21 13.06
CA THR A 153 -64.22 43.15 11.62
C THR A 153 -62.74 43.33 11.34
N LYS A 154 -62.09 44.30 12.00
CA LYS A 154 -60.65 44.52 11.89
C LYS A 154 -59.84 43.29 12.30
N ILE A 155 -60.17 42.66 13.42
CA ILE A 155 -59.49 41.44 13.87
C ILE A 155 -59.67 40.32 12.84
N TYR A 156 -60.86 40.17 12.28
CA TYR A 156 -61.14 39.16 11.28
C TYR A 156 -60.35 39.40 9.98
N THR A 157 -60.28 40.64 9.50
CA THR A 157 -59.50 40.99 8.30
C THR A 157 -58.00 40.78 8.51
N ASP A 158 -57.49 41.15 9.68
CA ASP A 158 -56.08 40.95 10.02
C ASP A 158 -55.73 39.46 10.08
N PHE A 159 -56.57 38.66 10.74
CA PHE A 159 -56.41 37.20 10.79
C PHE A 159 -56.45 36.58 9.40
N HIS A 160 -57.43 36.95 8.57
CA HIS A 160 -57.58 36.41 7.22
C HIS A 160 -56.35 36.72 6.35
N SER A 161 -55.86 37.96 6.39
CA SER A 161 -54.68 38.37 5.64
C SER A 161 -53.41 37.61 6.08
N ALA A 162 -53.24 37.39 7.38
CA ALA A 162 -52.12 36.63 7.93
C ALA A 162 -52.20 35.14 7.54
N ALA A 163 -53.38 34.55 7.57
CA ALA A 163 -53.63 33.17 7.13
C ALA A 163 -53.30 32.99 5.64
N MET A 164 -53.77 33.89 4.78
CA MET A 164 -53.47 33.86 3.34
C MET A 164 -51.98 34.01 3.04
N LYS A 165 -51.29 34.94 3.74
CA LYS A 165 -49.83 35.11 3.61
C LYS A 165 -49.07 33.84 4.01
N THR A 166 -49.54 33.14 5.05
CA THR A 166 -48.94 31.88 5.51
C THR A 166 -49.17 30.75 4.51
N SER A 167 -50.39 30.65 3.96
CA SER A 167 -50.72 29.67 2.92
C SER A 167 -49.86 29.86 1.66
N ASN A 168 -49.68 31.11 1.21
CA ASN A 168 -48.84 31.38 0.03
C ASN A 168 -47.38 31.01 0.26
N LYS A 169 -46.83 31.24 1.47
CA LYS A 169 -45.48 30.79 1.82
C LYS A 169 -45.37 29.26 1.85
N ALA A 170 -46.39 28.56 2.35
CA ALA A 170 -46.42 27.10 2.37
C ALA A 170 -46.42 26.52 0.95
N ASN A 171 -47.21 27.09 0.04
CA ASN A 171 -47.20 26.71 -1.38
C ASN A 171 -45.83 26.96 -2.02
N GLY A 172 -45.22 28.12 -1.79
CA GLY A 172 -43.87 28.41 -2.31
C GLY A 172 -42.81 27.42 -1.78
N PHE A 173 -42.91 27.03 -0.50
CA PHE A 173 -42.02 26.01 0.07
C PHE A 173 -42.23 24.63 -0.55
N GLN A 174 -43.48 24.25 -0.85
CA GLN A 174 -43.80 23.00 -1.52
C GLN A 174 -43.25 22.97 -2.96
N GLU A 175 -43.35 24.07 -3.70
CA GLU A 175 -42.76 24.20 -5.05
C GLU A 175 -41.22 24.10 -4.99
N GLU A 176 -40.57 24.76 -4.04
CA GLU A 176 -39.12 24.65 -3.84
C GLU A 176 -38.69 23.21 -3.49
N LEU A 177 -39.44 22.53 -2.63
CA LEU A 177 -39.20 21.13 -2.27
C LEU A 177 -39.30 20.20 -3.48
N LEU A 178 -40.34 20.37 -4.31
CA LEU A 178 -40.51 19.60 -5.54
C LEU A 178 -39.35 19.84 -6.51
N ALA A 179 -38.92 21.08 -6.69
CA ALA A 179 -37.79 21.42 -7.54
C ALA A 179 -36.49 20.76 -7.04
N LYS A 180 -36.25 20.75 -5.72
CA LYS A 180 -35.08 20.10 -5.12
C LYS A 180 -35.14 18.57 -5.26
N PHE A 181 -36.31 17.96 -5.07
CA PHE A 181 -36.48 16.53 -5.29
C PHE A 181 -36.22 16.14 -6.74
N GLN A 182 -36.71 16.94 -7.69
CA GLN A 182 -36.44 16.71 -9.11
C GLN A 182 -34.94 16.78 -9.41
N ALA A 183 -34.22 17.77 -8.87
CA ALA A 183 -32.78 17.87 -9.05
C ALA A 183 -32.01 16.65 -8.49
N ILE A 184 -32.47 16.05 -7.39
CA ILE A 184 -31.88 14.82 -6.84
C ILE A 184 -32.15 13.63 -7.78
N VAL A 185 -33.35 13.52 -8.32
CA VAL A 185 -33.70 12.47 -9.29
C VAL A 185 -32.83 12.59 -10.53
N ASP A 186 -32.67 13.78 -11.08
CA ASP A 186 -31.83 14.03 -12.27
C ASP A 186 -30.36 13.67 -11.99
N LEU A 187 -29.86 13.96 -10.78
CA LEU A 187 -28.50 13.58 -10.36
C LEU A 187 -28.34 12.05 -10.21
N MET A 188 -29.35 11.37 -9.69
CA MET A 188 -29.35 9.90 -9.63
C MET A 188 -29.30 9.30 -11.03
N ASP A 189 -30.10 9.80 -11.97
CA ASP A 189 -30.15 9.31 -13.35
C ASP A 189 -28.80 9.49 -14.05
N GLN A 190 -28.18 10.66 -13.90
CA GLN A 190 -26.82 10.91 -14.37
C GLN A 190 -25.79 9.97 -13.72
N SER A 191 -25.91 9.70 -12.42
CA SER A 191 -25.02 8.78 -11.73
C SER A 191 -25.15 7.34 -12.23
N PHE A 192 -26.37 6.89 -12.56
CA PHE A 192 -26.60 5.58 -13.17
C PHE A 192 -25.95 5.48 -14.54
N VAL A 193 -26.17 6.46 -15.42
CA VAL A 193 -25.56 6.50 -16.75
C VAL A 193 -24.03 6.55 -16.67
N MET A 194 -23.46 7.33 -15.74
CA MET A 194 -22.02 7.36 -15.53
C MET A 194 -21.47 6.02 -15.05
N LYS A 195 -22.18 5.34 -14.15
CA LYS A 195 -21.78 4.03 -13.63
C LYS A 195 -21.83 2.96 -14.72
N GLU A 196 -22.84 2.98 -15.58
CA GLU A 196 -22.96 2.06 -16.71
C GLU A 196 -21.78 2.23 -17.68
N ARG A 197 -21.43 3.47 -18.04
CA ARG A 197 -20.24 3.76 -18.86
C ARG A 197 -18.93 3.33 -18.21
N GLN A 198 -18.81 3.49 -16.89
CA GLN A 198 -17.63 3.03 -16.15
C GLN A 198 -17.53 1.50 -16.15
N MET A 199 -18.65 0.79 -15.99
CA MET A 199 -18.69 -0.66 -16.07
C MET A 199 -18.31 -1.15 -17.46
N GLU A 200 -18.84 -0.55 -18.52
CA GLU A 200 -18.50 -0.88 -19.91
C GLU A 200 -17.00 -0.66 -20.19
N ALA A 201 -16.45 0.49 -19.80
CA ALA A 201 -15.01 0.74 -19.93
C ALA A 201 -14.15 -0.23 -19.09
N GLN A 202 -14.66 -0.68 -17.94
CA GLN A 202 -13.98 -1.67 -17.11
C GLN A 202 -14.02 -3.07 -17.76
N GLU A 203 -15.12 -3.44 -18.39
CA GLU A 203 -15.26 -4.68 -19.16
C GLU A 203 -14.29 -4.68 -20.35
N ASP A 204 -14.26 -3.60 -21.14
CA ASP A 204 -13.31 -3.45 -22.27
C ASP A 204 -11.84 -3.56 -21.84
N THR A 205 -11.49 -2.93 -20.71
CA THR A 205 -10.12 -3.01 -20.17
C THR A 205 -9.78 -4.39 -19.63
N PHE A 206 -10.74 -5.08 -19.02
CA PHE A 206 -10.57 -6.45 -18.56
C PHE A 206 -10.40 -7.42 -19.73
N ASP A 207 -11.21 -7.28 -20.77
CA ASP A 207 -11.10 -8.08 -22.00
C ASP A 207 -9.75 -7.86 -22.69
N GLY A 208 -9.29 -6.61 -22.78
CA GLY A 208 -7.96 -6.29 -23.29
C GLY A 208 -6.84 -6.90 -22.45
N PHE A 209 -6.98 -6.89 -21.13
CA PHE A 209 -6.04 -7.55 -20.22
C PHE A 209 -6.05 -9.08 -20.40
N GLN A 210 -7.23 -9.70 -20.48
CA GLN A 210 -7.39 -11.14 -20.68
C GLN A 210 -6.76 -11.59 -22.00
N GLN A 211 -7.02 -10.87 -23.10
CA GLN A 211 -6.41 -11.16 -24.40
C GLN A 211 -4.88 -11.05 -24.36
N SER A 212 -4.36 -9.99 -23.71
CA SER A 212 -2.92 -9.81 -23.52
C SER A 212 -2.30 -10.95 -22.69
N MET A 213 -2.99 -11.40 -21.64
CA MET A 213 -2.56 -12.50 -20.78
C MET A 213 -2.51 -13.82 -21.56
N VAL A 214 -3.54 -14.12 -22.36
CA VAL A 214 -3.56 -15.30 -23.25
C VAL A 214 -2.44 -15.25 -24.28
N GLN A 215 -2.20 -14.11 -24.92
CA GLN A 215 -1.11 -13.97 -25.91
C GLN A 215 0.27 -14.16 -25.26
N LYS A 216 0.51 -13.55 -24.10
CA LYS A 216 1.78 -13.70 -23.38
C LYS A 216 1.99 -15.12 -22.87
N SER A 217 0.93 -15.79 -22.44
CA SER A 217 0.99 -17.21 -22.06
C SER A 217 1.42 -18.09 -23.22
N LYS A 218 0.84 -17.89 -24.42
CA LYS A 218 1.25 -18.62 -25.63
C LYS A 218 2.71 -18.38 -25.98
N TYR A 219 3.18 -17.14 -25.89
CA TYR A 219 4.60 -16.84 -26.14
C TYR A 219 5.53 -17.58 -25.16
N VAL A 220 5.15 -17.67 -23.88
CA VAL A 220 5.94 -18.42 -22.89
C VAL A 220 5.92 -19.92 -23.19
N GLU A 221 4.78 -20.47 -23.60
CA GLU A 221 4.64 -21.86 -24.03
C GLU A 221 5.54 -22.17 -25.24
N ASP A 222 5.51 -21.32 -26.28
CA ASP A 222 6.36 -21.45 -27.47
C ASP A 222 7.86 -21.41 -27.12
N VAL A 223 8.26 -20.48 -26.23
CA VAL A 223 9.65 -20.38 -25.76
C VAL A 223 10.04 -21.60 -24.93
N TRP A 224 9.14 -22.12 -24.09
CA TRP A 224 9.40 -23.31 -23.29
C TRP A 224 9.59 -24.54 -24.17
N ASP A 225 8.76 -24.72 -25.19
CA ASP A 225 8.88 -25.81 -26.15
C ASP A 225 10.22 -25.76 -26.89
N GLN A 226 10.64 -24.56 -27.32
CA GLN A 226 11.93 -24.38 -27.97
C GLN A 226 13.11 -24.72 -27.03
N VAL A 227 13.07 -24.24 -25.78
CA VAL A 227 14.13 -24.55 -24.79
C VAL A 227 14.16 -26.04 -24.48
N SER A 228 13.00 -26.68 -24.32
CA SER A 228 12.89 -28.12 -24.08
C SER A 228 13.48 -28.94 -25.23
N GLN A 229 13.21 -28.53 -26.47
CA GLN A 229 13.78 -29.14 -27.66
C GLN A 229 15.30 -28.96 -27.71
N ASP A 230 15.81 -27.76 -27.45
CA ASP A 230 17.25 -27.47 -27.45
C ASP A 230 17.99 -28.26 -26.36
N ILE A 231 17.40 -28.40 -25.17
CA ILE A 231 17.93 -29.23 -24.09
C ILE A 231 17.98 -30.70 -24.54
N SER A 232 16.92 -31.22 -25.16
CA SER A 232 16.87 -32.61 -25.63
C SER A 232 17.95 -32.88 -26.68
N VAL A 233 18.09 -32.00 -27.68
CA VAL A 233 19.10 -32.13 -28.74
C VAL A 233 20.52 -32.05 -28.18
N ASN A 234 20.78 -31.06 -27.30
CA ASN A 234 22.11 -30.90 -26.71
C ASN A 234 22.45 -32.06 -25.76
N SER A 235 21.48 -32.57 -24.99
CA SER A 235 21.69 -33.74 -24.13
C SER A 235 22.04 -34.98 -24.95
N ALA A 236 21.35 -35.23 -26.05
CA ALA A 236 21.66 -36.34 -26.94
C ALA A 236 23.07 -36.22 -27.55
N ARG A 237 23.48 -35.00 -27.92
CA ARG A 237 24.82 -34.74 -28.43
C ARG A 237 25.90 -34.96 -27.37
N VAL A 238 25.69 -34.50 -26.14
CA VAL A 238 26.63 -34.73 -25.03
C VAL A 238 26.79 -36.23 -24.75
N ASP A 239 25.69 -36.98 -24.76
CA ASP A 239 25.70 -38.43 -24.56
C ASP A 239 26.48 -39.16 -25.67
N GLN A 240 26.29 -38.73 -26.92
CA GLN A 240 27.05 -39.21 -28.06
C GLN A 240 28.54 -38.91 -27.93
N ASP A 241 28.91 -37.68 -27.59
CA ASP A 241 30.31 -37.26 -27.44
C ASP A 241 30.98 -38.01 -26.27
N LEU A 242 30.26 -38.23 -25.16
CA LEU A 242 30.74 -38.99 -24.00
C LEU A 242 30.95 -40.46 -24.36
N THR A 243 30.04 -41.06 -25.12
CA THR A 243 30.16 -42.44 -25.61
C THR A 243 31.38 -42.58 -26.53
N ALA A 244 31.58 -41.65 -27.46
CA ALA A 244 32.73 -41.65 -28.36
C ALA A 244 34.06 -41.46 -27.60
N ALA A 245 34.08 -40.65 -26.54
CA ALA A 245 35.25 -40.50 -25.67
C ALA A 245 35.53 -41.79 -24.89
N HIS A 246 34.50 -42.48 -24.41
CA HIS A 246 34.62 -43.77 -23.73
C HIS A 246 35.23 -44.84 -24.63
N GLU A 247 34.74 -44.98 -25.86
CA GLU A 247 35.29 -45.93 -26.85
C GLU A 247 36.77 -45.67 -27.15
N LYS A 248 37.16 -44.40 -27.28
CA LYS A 248 38.58 -44.02 -27.46
C LYS A 248 39.44 -44.39 -26.25
N LEU A 249 38.96 -44.14 -25.04
CA LEU A 249 39.67 -44.52 -23.82
C LEU A 249 39.83 -46.04 -23.71
N GLN A 250 38.79 -46.80 -24.04
CA GLN A 250 38.85 -48.26 -24.05
C GLN A 250 39.92 -48.75 -25.03
N THR A 251 39.98 -48.18 -26.23
CA THR A 251 41.01 -48.51 -27.24
C THR A 251 42.43 -48.23 -26.72
N ILE A 252 42.61 -47.14 -25.97
CA ILE A 252 43.90 -46.80 -25.35
C ILE A 252 44.27 -47.84 -24.27
N PHE A 253 43.31 -48.25 -23.43
CA PHE A 253 43.57 -49.28 -22.41
C PHE A 253 43.95 -50.63 -23.02
N GLU A 254 43.26 -51.07 -24.08
CA GLU A 254 43.60 -52.29 -24.81
C GLU A 254 45.03 -52.24 -25.41
N TYR A 255 45.43 -51.07 -25.92
CA TYR A 255 46.79 -50.86 -26.39
C TYR A 255 47.82 -50.95 -25.25
N ILE A 256 47.55 -50.31 -24.11
CA ILE A 256 48.42 -50.34 -22.92
C ILE A 256 48.60 -51.78 -22.44
N ASP A 257 47.51 -52.54 -22.31
CA ASP A 257 47.56 -53.95 -21.88
C ASP A 257 48.38 -54.82 -22.85
N THR A 258 48.21 -54.58 -24.15
CA THR A 258 49.00 -55.27 -25.19
C THR A 258 50.49 -54.96 -25.06
N GLN A 259 50.86 -53.68 -24.83
CA GLN A 259 52.26 -53.30 -24.62
C GLN A 259 52.82 -53.90 -23.33
N PHE A 260 52.05 -53.90 -22.25
CA PHE A 260 52.47 -54.47 -20.98
C PHE A 260 52.74 -55.97 -21.10
N SER A 261 51.85 -56.70 -21.78
CA SER A 261 52.03 -58.13 -22.09
C SER A 261 53.32 -58.37 -22.88
N ARG A 262 53.60 -57.58 -23.92
CA ARG A 262 54.84 -57.67 -24.70
C ARG A 262 56.10 -57.44 -23.86
N ILE A 263 56.09 -56.42 -23.00
CA ILE A 263 57.21 -56.12 -22.10
C ILE A 263 57.43 -57.26 -21.12
N SER A 264 56.35 -57.82 -20.54
CA SER A 264 56.44 -58.96 -19.62
C SER A 264 57.08 -60.18 -20.29
N THR A 265 56.64 -60.54 -21.49
CA THR A 265 57.22 -61.67 -22.25
C THR A 265 58.69 -61.41 -22.63
N ALA A 266 59.04 -60.18 -23.03
CA ALA A 266 60.43 -59.84 -23.32
C ALA A 266 61.33 -59.97 -22.08
N ASN A 267 60.82 -59.59 -20.91
CA ASN A 267 61.54 -59.70 -19.65
C ASN A 267 61.72 -61.17 -19.21
N GLU A 268 60.70 -62.00 -19.37
CA GLU A 268 60.80 -63.45 -19.13
C GLU A 268 61.85 -64.11 -20.05
N ASN A 269 61.84 -63.77 -21.35
CA ASN A 269 62.83 -64.26 -22.31
C ASN A 269 64.25 -63.80 -21.95
N LEU A 270 64.42 -62.53 -21.54
CA LEU A 270 65.70 -62.00 -21.10
C LEU A 270 66.21 -62.73 -19.84
N ALA A 271 65.33 -63.00 -18.88
CA ALA A 271 65.67 -63.78 -17.69
C ALA A 271 66.11 -65.21 -18.05
N ALA A 272 65.43 -65.86 -18.99
CA ALA A 272 65.80 -67.19 -19.48
C ALA A 272 67.18 -67.19 -20.16
N VAL A 273 67.45 -66.21 -21.04
CA VAL A 273 68.76 -66.06 -21.70
C VAL A 273 69.87 -65.82 -20.68
N HIS A 274 69.64 -64.95 -19.68
CA HIS A 274 70.63 -64.73 -18.61
C HIS A 274 70.93 -66.00 -17.80
N PHE A 275 69.90 -66.79 -17.50
CA PHE A 275 70.06 -68.06 -16.79
C PHE A 275 70.89 -69.07 -17.60
N GLU A 276 70.61 -69.20 -18.91
CA GLU A 276 71.35 -70.08 -19.81
C GLU A 276 72.81 -69.64 -19.97
N ALA A 277 73.05 -68.33 -20.18
CA ALA A 277 74.39 -67.76 -20.26
C ALA A 277 75.19 -68.00 -18.96
N SER A 278 74.56 -67.83 -17.80
CA SER A 278 75.17 -68.10 -16.49
C SER A 278 75.59 -69.57 -16.33
N GLN A 279 74.74 -70.52 -16.76
CA GLN A 279 75.10 -71.93 -16.77
C GLN A 279 76.27 -72.24 -17.71
N SER A 280 76.27 -71.66 -18.93
CA SER A 280 77.36 -71.86 -19.89
C SER A 280 78.69 -71.36 -19.32
N ILE A 281 78.70 -70.14 -18.76
CA ILE A 281 79.90 -69.56 -18.13
C ILE A 281 80.39 -70.44 -16.97
N SER A 282 79.48 -70.96 -16.14
CA SER A 282 79.83 -71.86 -15.04
C SER A 282 80.50 -73.15 -15.56
N LYS A 283 79.98 -73.72 -16.65
CA LYS A 283 80.54 -74.91 -17.30
C LYS A 283 81.93 -74.66 -17.89
N ASP A 284 82.13 -73.51 -18.53
CA ASP A 284 83.41 -73.12 -19.12
C ASP A 284 84.47 -72.88 -18.03
N LEU A 285 84.11 -72.23 -16.92
CA LEU A 285 84.97 -72.06 -15.74
C LEU A 285 85.41 -73.41 -15.16
N MET A 286 84.48 -74.37 -15.07
CA MET A 286 84.77 -75.71 -14.57
C MET A 286 85.74 -76.47 -15.49
N MET A 287 85.63 -76.27 -16.81
CA MET A 287 86.54 -76.85 -17.80
C MET A 287 87.95 -76.22 -17.75
N LEU A 288 88.03 -74.89 -17.62
CA LEU A 288 89.28 -74.14 -17.44
C LEU A 288 90.04 -74.58 -16.17
N SER A 289 89.32 -74.74 -15.05
CA SER A 289 89.91 -75.24 -13.80
C SER A 289 90.54 -76.63 -13.96
N LYS A 290 89.82 -77.55 -14.64
CA LYS A 290 90.32 -78.90 -14.92
C LYS A 290 91.57 -78.88 -15.81
N ASN A 291 91.57 -78.08 -16.88
CA ASN A 291 92.72 -77.95 -17.77
C ASN A 291 93.94 -77.34 -17.07
N SER A 292 93.74 -76.35 -16.20
CA SER A 292 94.81 -75.76 -15.39
C SER A 292 95.44 -76.78 -14.43
N THR A 293 94.63 -77.67 -13.85
CA THR A 293 95.13 -78.72 -12.94
C THR A 293 95.97 -79.74 -13.70
N ASN A 294 95.53 -80.14 -14.89
CA ASN A 294 96.28 -81.06 -15.76
C ASN A 294 97.61 -80.45 -16.21
N GLY A 295 97.62 -79.17 -16.64
CA GLY A 295 98.85 -78.49 -17.07
C GLY A 295 99.88 -78.33 -15.93
N HIS A 296 99.42 -78.21 -14.68
CA HIS A 296 100.33 -78.15 -13.53
C HIS A 296 101.06 -79.50 -13.30
N LEU A 297 100.36 -80.61 -13.53
CA LEU A 297 100.89 -81.97 -13.37
C LEU A 297 101.96 -82.28 -14.43
N GLU A 298 101.71 -81.87 -15.68
CA GLU A 298 102.63 -82.06 -16.81
C GLU A 298 103.92 -81.22 -16.66
N LEU A 299 103.80 -80.00 -16.11
CA LEU A 299 104.96 -79.15 -15.80
C LEU A 299 105.83 -79.77 -14.70
N GLN A 300 105.21 -80.38 -13.69
CA GLN A 300 105.91 -81.03 -12.58
C GLN A 300 106.70 -82.25 -13.06
N GLU A 301 106.12 -83.11 -13.91
CA GLU A 301 106.84 -84.23 -14.52
C GLU A 301 108.03 -83.77 -15.38
N THR A 302 107.85 -82.70 -16.17
CA THR A 302 108.91 -82.17 -17.02
C THR A 302 110.09 -81.61 -16.22
N LEU A 303 109.81 -80.88 -15.12
CA LEU A 303 110.84 -80.36 -14.22
C LEU A 303 111.60 -81.48 -13.52
N GLN A 304 110.91 -82.51 -13.06
CA GLN A 304 111.53 -83.69 -12.44
C GLN A 304 112.47 -84.40 -13.43
N GLY A 305 112.02 -84.63 -14.66
CA GLY A 305 112.81 -85.29 -15.70
C GLY A 305 114.05 -84.50 -16.13
N ASN A 306 113.99 -83.16 -16.13
CA ASN A 306 115.15 -82.32 -16.43
C ASN A 306 116.18 -82.29 -15.30
N LEU A 307 115.74 -82.36 -14.03
CA LEU A 307 116.64 -82.43 -12.88
C LEU A 307 117.49 -83.71 -12.91
N ASP A 308 116.87 -84.84 -13.26
CA ASP A 308 117.52 -86.15 -13.35
C ASP A 308 118.59 -86.19 -14.46
N LYS A 309 118.29 -85.60 -15.63
CA LYS A 309 119.27 -85.44 -16.71
C LYS A 309 120.45 -84.55 -16.30
N SER A 310 120.20 -83.48 -15.55
CA SER A 310 121.27 -82.60 -15.06
C SER A 310 122.22 -83.31 -14.10
N LEU A 311 121.71 -84.22 -13.25
CA LEU A 311 122.52 -85.06 -12.37
C LEU A 311 123.41 -86.04 -13.15
N GLN A 312 122.88 -86.67 -14.21
CA GLN A 312 123.66 -87.54 -15.10
C GLN A 312 124.81 -86.80 -15.80
N ILE A 313 124.54 -85.58 -16.33
CA ILE A 313 125.57 -84.77 -16.99
C ILE A 313 126.70 -84.42 -16.02
N ASN A 314 126.37 -84.12 -14.75
CA ASN A 314 127.37 -83.77 -13.75
C ASN A 314 128.26 -84.97 -13.38
N HIS A 315 127.71 -86.18 -13.30
CA HIS A 315 128.50 -87.40 -13.13
C HIS A 315 129.45 -87.66 -14.30
N LEU A 316 128.99 -87.48 -15.54
CA LEU A 316 129.83 -87.62 -16.74
C LEU A 316 130.97 -86.60 -16.78
N LEU A 317 130.71 -85.35 -16.38
CA LEU A 317 131.75 -84.32 -16.29
C LEU A 317 132.81 -84.67 -15.25
N HIS A 318 132.40 -85.21 -14.09
CA HIS A 318 133.34 -85.63 -13.06
C HIS A 318 134.24 -86.78 -13.53
N ASP A 319 133.66 -87.81 -14.17
CA ASP A 319 134.42 -88.94 -14.70
C ASP A 319 135.42 -88.50 -15.78
N SER A 320 135.02 -87.57 -16.67
CA SER A 320 135.91 -87.01 -17.69
C SER A 320 137.06 -86.22 -17.08
N GLN A 321 136.83 -85.54 -15.95
CA GLN A 321 137.86 -84.76 -15.25
C GLN A 321 138.91 -85.67 -14.61
N VAL A 322 138.49 -86.82 -14.06
CA VAL A 322 139.40 -87.85 -13.55
C VAL A 322 140.24 -88.47 -14.67
N GLN A 323 139.63 -88.76 -15.83
CA GLN A 323 140.38 -89.29 -16.99
C GLN A 323 141.43 -88.30 -17.51
N ILE A 324 141.12 -87.00 -17.58
CA ILE A 324 142.08 -85.98 -18.01
C ILE A 324 143.26 -85.88 -17.04
N GLY A 325 143.02 -86.00 -15.73
CA GLY A 325 144.08 -86.04 -14.72
C GLY A 325 145.09 -87.17 -14.98
N ASN A 326 144.59 -88.38 -15.20
CA ASN A 326 145.43 -89.55 -15.46
C ASN A 326 146.26 -89.43 -16.76
N ILE A 327 145.75 -88.73 -17.78
CA ILE A 327 146.49 -88.47 -19.03
C ILE A 327 147.65 -87.50 -18.78
N PHE A 328 147.42 -86.43 -18.01
CA PHE A 328 148.48 -85.46 -17.70
C PHE A 328 149.63 -86.10 -16.93
N ASP A 329 149.34 -86.95 -15.94
CA ASP A 329 150.36 -87.66 -15.16
C ASP A 329 151.19 -88.60 -16.05
N SER A 330 150.56 -89.26 -17.03
CA SER A 330 151.24 -90.13 -17.99
C SER A 330 152.18 -89.35 -18.93
N ILE A 331 151.73 -88.19 -19.44
CA ILE A 331 152.55 -87.32 -20.31
C ILE A 331 153.74 -86.74 -19.54
N GLU A 332 153.55 -86.34 -18.28
CA GLU A 332 154.64 -85.80 -17.46
C GLU A 332 155.73 -86.87 -17.20
N SER A 333 155.31 -88.12 -16.95
CA SER A 333 156.23 -89.25 -16.80
C SER A 333 157.05 -89.53 -18.07
N GLU A 334 156.38 -89.62 -19.23
CA GLU A 334 157.04 -89.89 -20.51
C GLU A 334 158.01 -88.77 -20.93
N SER A 335 157.63 -87.51 -20.67
CA SER A 335 158.49 -86.36 -20.99
C SER A 335 159.78 -86.33 -20.15
N ARG A 336 159.73 -86.76 -18.89
CA ARG A 336 160.92 -86.88 -18.03
C ARG A 336 161.88 -87.95 -18.53
N ASP A 337 161.38 -89.09 -18.99
CA ASP A 337 162.21 -90.18 -19.53
C ASP A 337 162.89 -89.79 -20.84
N ILE A 338 162.19 -89.05 -21.73
CA ILE A 338 162.76 -88.54 -22.98
C ILE A 338 163.89 -87.54 -22.70
N ILE A 339 163.68 -86.59 -21.77
CA ILE A 339 164.70 -85.59 -21.41
C ILE A 339 165.93 -86.26 -20.78
N ALA A 340 165.74 -87.28 -19.95
CA ALA A 340 166.84 -88.03 -19.35
C ALA A 340 167.69 -88.76 -20.41
N ASN A 341 167.05 -89.36 -21.43
CA ASN A 341 167.76 -90.07 -22.51
C ASN A 341 168.54 -89.10 -23.42
N ILE A 342 167.95 -87.99 -23.85
CA ILE A 342 168.62 -86.99 -24.71
C ILE A 342 169.83 -86.37 -24.01
N THR A 343 169.73 -86.10 -22.70
CA THR A 343 170.84 -85.55 -21.92
C THR A 343 172.00 -86.53 -21.79
N ARG A 344 171.71 -87.84 -21.82
CA ARG A 344 172.72 -88.90 -21.79
C ARG A 344 173.42 -89.04 -23.14
N ASP A 345 172.68 -89.02 -24.23
CA ASP A 345 173.22 -89.20 -25.58
C ASP A 345 174.11 -88.01 -26.00
N LEU A 346 173.71 -86.76 -25.67
CA LEU A 346 174.54 -85.57 -25.92
C LEU A 346 175.83 -85.53 -25.09
N ARG A 347 175.86 -86.19 -23.92
CA ARG A 347 177.05 -86.31 -23.07
C ARG A 347 178.07 -87.29 -23.66
N ASP A 348 177.60 -88.39 -24.24
CA ASP A 348 178.47 -89.43 -24.82
C ASP A 348 179.04 -88.99 -26.18
N GLU A 349 178.32 -88.15 -26.93
CA GLU A 349 178.79 -87.57 -28.20
C GLU A 349 179.83 -86.44 -28.00
N ALA A 350 179.72 -85.66 -26.90
CA ALA A 350 180.71 -84.65 -26.52
C ALA A 350 182.08 -85.24 -26.09
N LEU A 351 182.13 -86.51 -25.68
CA LEU A 351 183.36 -87.19 -25.26
C LEU A 351 184.12 -87.87 -26.41
N THR A 352 183.48 -88.13 -27.55
CA THR A 352 184.11 -88.83 -28.69
C THR A 352 184.85 -87.91 -29.66
N ILE A 353 184.53 -86.61 -29.71
CA ILE A 353 185.22 -85.64 -30.58
C ILE A 353 186.60 -85.21 -30.00
N PHE A 354 186.87 -85.44 -28.72
CA PHE A 354 188.12 -85.02 -28.06
C PHE A 354 189.35 -85.94 -28.32
N VAL A 355 189.23 -87.00 -29.12
CA VAL A 355 190.31 -88.03 -29.23
C VAL A 355 190.93 -88.17 -30.64
N VAL A 356 190.38 -87.61 -31.72
CA VAL A 356 190.92 -87.85 -33.09
C VAL A 356 191.16 -86.54 -33.86
N SER A 357 192.22 -85.82 -33.48
CA SER A 357 192.99 -84.91 -34.38
C SER A 357 194.35 -84.56 -33.77
N ASN A 358 195.09 -85.60 -33.35
CA ASN A 358 196.54 -85.59 -33.19
C ASN A 358 197.11 -86.53 -34.27
N HIS A 359 197.52 -85.95 -35.40
CA HIS A 359 198.39 -86.44 -36.50
C HIS A 359 197.91 -85.96 -37.88
N PHE A 360 198.20 -84.71 -38.24
CA PHE A 360 199.41 -84.31 -38.98
C PHE A 360 199.63 -82.80 -38.86
#